data_AF-A0AAX0VBV0-F1
#
_entry.id   AF-A0AAX0VBV0-F1
#
_cell.length_a   1.000
_cell.length_b   1.000
_cell.length_c   1.000
_cell.angle_alpha   90.00
_cell.angle_beta   90.00
_cell.angle_gamma   90.00
#
_symmetry.space_group_name_H-M   'P 1'
#
loop_
_entity.id
_entity.type
_entity.pdbx_description
1 polymer ?
#
loop_
_entity_poly.entity_id
_entity_poly.type
_entity_poly.pdbx_seq_one_letter_code
_entity_poly.pdbx_strand_id
1 'polypeptide(L)'
;MTKTLTFKNEELAAIGNFLGTLSLKNKASRGRTKLIKLISAKNDEYIEDRKETLEPFIKKDEAGNSVEGDTPGSVVLIEEKQDEANTAIKEIDEESAVIDFTEYSEKMKALYESISDYSGELSDTDATIYDLLMDQLETAFENEKDGEK
;
A
#
# COMPACT_ATOMS: atom_id res chain seq x y z
N MET A 1 8.56 22.01 3.08
CA MET A 1 8.58 20.85 3.99
C MET A 1 8.24 19.63 3.17
N THR A 2 9.00 18.53 3.34
CA THR A 2 8.67 17.26 2.70
C THR A 2 7.39 16.73 3.29
N LYS A 3 6.47 16.22 2.45
CA LYS A 3 5.22 15.60 2.90
C LYS A 3 5.18 14.14 2.50
N THR A 4 4.93 13.28 3.47
CA THR A 4 4.94 11.83 3.30
C THR A 4 3.72 11.17 3.91
N LEU A 5 3.35 10.01 3.38
CA LEU A 5 2.45 9.04 4.02
C LEU A 5 3.24 7.76 4.27
N THR A 6 2.95 7.06 5.36
CA THR A 6 3.61 5.80 5.71
C THR A 6 2.57 4.71 5.92
N PHE A 7 2.73 3.60 5.21
CA PHE A 7 1.87 2.41 5.32
C PHE A 7 2.75 1.17 5.47
N LYS A 8 2.17 0.05 5.91
CA LYS A 8 2.82 -1.24 5.71
C LYS A 8 2.75 -1.67 4.25
N ASN A 9 3.73 -2.44 3.81
CA ASN A 9 3.75 -3.01 2.47
C ASN A 9 2.47 -3.81 2.15
N GLU A 10 2.01 -4.65 3.09
CA GLU A 10 0.81 -5.46 2.92
C GLU A 10 -0.48 -4.65 2.70
N GLU A 11 -0.51 -3.39 3.14
CA GLU A 11 -1.69 -2.52 3.07
C GLU A 11 -1.83 -1.82 1.71
N LEU A 12 -0.73 -1.68 0.95
CA LEU A 12 -0.66 -0.84 -0.25
C LEU A 12 -1.70 -1.23 -1.31
N ALA A 13 -1.84 -2.52 -1.60
CA ALA A 13 -2.79 -3.00 -2.59
C ALA A 13 -4.25 -2.67 -2.20
N ALA A 14 -4.59 -2.84 -0.92
CA ALA A 14 -5.93 -2.56 -0.41
C ALA A 14 -6.24 -1.05 -0.49
N ILE A 15 -5.29 -0.19 -0.10
CA ILE A 15 -5.45 1.27 -0.18
C ILE A 15 -5.61 1.72 -1.64
N GLY A 16 -4.80 1.19 -2.56
CA GLY A 16 -4.89 1.49 -3.99
C GLY A 16 -6.25 1.10 -4.58
N ASN A 17 -6.75 -0.08 -4.21
CA ASN A 17 -8.06 -0.57 -4.64
C ASN A 17 -9.21 0.28 -4.09
N PHE A 18 -9.19 0.59 -2.79
CA PHE A 18 -10.16 1.47 -2.14
C PHE A 18 -10.21 2.85 -2.83
N LEU A 19 -9.05 3.49 -3.04
CA LEU A 19 -8.99 4.75 -3.77
C LEU A 19 -9.59 4.64 -5.17
N GLY A 20 -9.49 3.48 -5.82
CA GLY A 20 -10.10 3.20 -7.12
C GLY A 20 -11.63 3.23 -7.13
N THR A 21 -12.28 2.94 -5.99
CA THR A 21 -13.75 2.91 -5.88
C THR A 21 -14.36 4.30 -5.67
N LEU A 22 -13.59 5.25 -5.16
CA LEU A 22 -14.09 6.58 -4.81
C LEU A 22 -14.48 7.41 -6.03
N SER A 23 -15.72 7.90 -6.06
CA SER A 23 -16.21 8.80 -7.12
C SER A 23 -15.96 10.27 -6.75
N LEU A 24 -14.85 10.84 -7.23
CA LEU A 24 -14.40 12.20 -6.91
C LEU A 24 -14.39 13.11 -8.14
N LYS A 25 -14.55 14.42 -7.93
CA LYS A 25 -14.58 15.45 -8.98
C LYS A 25 -13.30 16.29 -9.01
N ASN A 26 -13.05 16.92 -10.16
CA ASN A 26 -12.08 18.02 -10.31
C ASN A 26 -10.67 17.71 -9.75
N LYS A 27 -10.15 18.60 -8.88
CA LYS A 27 -8.80 18.50 -8.31
C LYS A 27 -8.64 17.27 -7.41
N ALA A 28 -9.67 16.90 -6.65
CA ALA A 28 -9.68 15.72 -5.79
C ALA A 28 -9.49 14.42 -6.59
N SER A 29 -10.19 14.28 -7.72
CA SER A 29 -10.01 13.15 -8.64
C SER A 29 -8.58 13.01 -9.15
N ARG A 30 -7.94 14.15 -9.49
CA ARG A 30 -6.52 14.19 -9.90
C ARG A 30 -5.58 13.85 -8.74
N GLY A 31 -5.92 14.23 -7.51
CA GLY A 31 -5.21 13.83 -6.29
C GLY A 31 -5.26 12.32 -6.10
N ARG A 32 -6.46 11.73 -6.07
CA ARG A 32 -6.68 10.27 -6.00
C ARG A 32 -5.86 9.51 -7.05
N THR A 33 -5.93 9.89 -8.32
CA THR A 33 -5.16 9.23 -9.37
C THR A 33 -3.64 9.37 -9.19
N LYS A 34 -3.16 10.46 -8.58
CA LYS A 34 -1.74 10.61 -8.26
C LYS A 34 -1.34 9.73 -7.09
N LEU A 35 -2.16 9.63 -6.04
CA LEU A 35 -1.90 8.79 -4.89
C LEU A 35 -1.89 7.31 -5.29
N ILE A 36 -2.87 6.86 -6.09
CA ILE A 36 -2.89 5.50 -6.65
C ILE A 36 -1.58 5.19 -7.37
N LYS A 37 -1.07 6.10 -8.21
CA LYS A 37 0.19 5.86 -8.94
C LYS A 37 1.40 5.74 -8.02
N LEU A 38 1.47 6.53 -6.96
CA LEU A 38 2.56 6.47 -5.98
C LEU A 38 2.48 5.16 -5.17
N ILE A 39 1.28 4.77 -4.75
CA ILE A 39 1.02 3.49 -4.07
C ILE A 39 1.37 2.32 -4.99
N SER A 40 0.95 2.34 -6.25
CA SER A 40 1.27 1.26 -7.20
C SER A 40 2.78 1.10 -7.38
N ALA A 41 3.53 2.20 -7.52
CA ALA A 41 4.98 2.11 -7.62
C ALA A 41 5.61 1.45 -6.37
N LYS A 42 5.16 1.82 -5.16
CA LYS A 42 5.61 1.18 -3.92
C LYS A 42 5.17 -0.28 -3.79
N ASN A 43 3.98 -0.60 -4.28
CA ASN A 43 3.48 -1.97 -4.27
C ASN A 43 4.23 -2.85 -5.27
N ASP A 44 4.65 -2.31 -6.41
CA ASP A 44 5.49 -2.99 -7.39
C ASP A 44 6.88 -3.28 -6.79
N GLU A 45 7.52 -2.29 -6.13
CA GLU A 45 8.76 -2.48 -5.36
C GLU A 45 8.60 -3.62 -4.33
N TYR A 46 7.54 -3.57 -3.51
CA TYR A 46 7.24 -4.60 -2.52
C TYR A 46 7.04 -5.99 -3.14
N ILE A 47 6.32 -6.11 -4.26
CA ILE A 47 6.12 -7.40 -4.94
C ILE A 47 7.46 -7.99 -5.42
N GLU A 48 8.35 -7.15 -5.96
CA GLU A 48 9.69 -7.55 -6.38
C GLU A 48 10.53 -8.00 -5.18
N ASP A 49 10.60 -7.19 -4.12
CA ASP A 49 11.35 -7.50 -2.91
C ASP A 49 10.84 -8.78 -2.23
N ARG A 50 9.52 -8.99 -2.22
CA ARG A 50 8.89 -10.19 -1.66
C ARG A 50 9.22 -11.43 -2.46
N LYS A 51 9.31 -11.32 -3.79
CA LYS A 51 9.74 -12.41 -4.64
C LYS A 51 11.21 -12.77 -4.38
N GLU A 52 12.09 -11.77 -4.30
CA GLU A 52 13.51 -11.99 -4.00
C GLU A 52 13.71 -12.61 -2.61
N THR A 53 12.98 -12.12 -1.62
CA THR A 53 12.97 -12.64 -0.25
C THR A 53 12.52 -14.11 -0.19
N LEU A 54 11.55 -14.47 -1.03
CA LEU A 54 11.00 -15.83 -1.05
C LEU A 54 11.80 -16.84 -1.87
N GLU A 55 12.64 -16.38 -2.81
CA GLU A 55 13.41 -17.24 -3.72
C GLU A 55 14.18 -18.39 -3.02
N PRO A 56 14.86 -18.18 -1.86
CA PRO A 56 15.58 -19.24 -1.15
C PRO A 56 14.68 -20.32 -0.52
N PHE A 57 13.38 -20.08 -0.45
CA PHE A 57 12.37 -20.95 0.15
C PHE A 57 11.49 -21.65 -0.90
N ILE A 58 11.63 -21.30 -2.19
CA ILE A 58 10.85 -21.89 -3.27
C ILE A 58 11.41 -23.27 -3.64
N LYS A 59 10.52 -24.27 -3.71
CA LYS A 59 10.84 -25.62 -4.18
C LYS A 59 11.16 -25.58 -5.68
N LYS A 60 12.28 -26.19 -6.07
CA LYS A 60 12.68 -26.35 -7.47
C LYS A 60 12.45 -27.78 -7.96
N ASP A 61 12.10 -27.93 -9.24
CA ASP A 61 12.00 -29.22 -9.93
C ASP A 61 13.40 -29.76 -10.34
N GLU A 62 13.43 -30.94 -10.95
CA GLU A 62 14.69 -31.56 -11.42
C GLU A 62 15.42 -30.75 -12.51
N ALA A 63 14.70 -29.86 -13.20
CA ALA A 63 15.25 -28.96 -14.22
C ALA A 63 15.68 -27.59 -13.64
N GLY A 64 15.49 -27.37 -12.34
CA GLY A 64 15.82 -26.13 -11.63
C GLY A 64 14.76 -25.04 -11.73
N ASN A 65 13.57 -25.32 -12.24
CA ASN A 65 12.46 -24.36 -12.32
C ASN A 65 11.65 -24.36 -11.02
N SER A 66 11.00 -23.24 -10.70
CA SER A 66 10.07 -23.17 -9.56
C SER A 66 8.89 -24.11 -9.76
N VAL A 67 8.55 -24.88 -8.73
CA VAL A 67 7.33 -25.70 -8.72
C VAL A 67 6.12 -24.80 -8.53
N GLU A 68 5.20 -24.81 -9.49
CA GLU A 68 3.95 -24.05 -9.43
C GLU A 68 3.00 -24.60 -8.35
N GLY A 69 2.30 -23.70 -7.67
CA GLY A 69 1.28 -24.05 -6.67
C GLY A 69 -0.12 -24.17 -7.27
N ASP A 70 -1.12 -24.28 -6.41
CA ASP A 70 -2.51 -24.58 -6.78
C ASP A 70 -3.25 -23.40 -7.44
N THR A 71 -2.73 -22.18 -7.30
CA THR A 71 -3.31 -20.97 -7.91
C THR A 71 -2.36 -20.36 -8.94
N PRO A 72 -2.90 -19.72 -10.00
CA PRO A 72 -2.07 -19.09 -11.03
C PRO A 72 -1.07 -18.11 -10.43
N GLY A 73 0.23 -18.30 -10.72
CA GLY A 73 1.32 -17.46 -10.21
C GLY A 73 1.79 -17.79 -8.79
N SER A 74 1.20 -18.77 -8.11
CA SER A 74 1.71 -19.27 -6.83
C SER A 74 2.83 -20.30 -7.02
N VAL A 75 3.65 -20.46 -5.98
CA VAL A 75 4.79 -21.39 -5.96
C VAL A 75 4.75 -22.24 -4.70
N VAL A 76 5.26 -23.47 -4.80
CA VAL A 76 5.39 -24.38 -3.66
C VAL A 76 6.64 -24.02 -2.86
N LEU A 77 6.51 -23.90 -1.54
CA LEU A 77 7.64 -23.70 -0.63
C LEU A 77 8.28 -25.02 -0.22
N ILE A 78 9.56 -24.97 0.16
CA ILE A 78 10.29 -26.09 0.76
C ILE A 78 9.66 -26.39 2.13
N GLU A 79 9.23 -27.64 2.33
CA GLU A 79 8.46 -28.07 3.50
C GLU A 79 9.21 -27.81 4.81
N GLU A 80 10.51 -28.11 4.83
CA GLU A 80 11.37 -27.94 6.01
C GLU A 80 11.68 -26.47 6.35
N LYS A 81 11.37 -25.54 5.46
CA LYS A 81 11.64 -24.10 5.64
C LYS A 81 10.38 -23.25 5.75
N GLN A 82 9.20 -23.86 5.92
CA GLN A 82 7.95 -23.11 5.98
C GLN A 82 7.93 -22.05 7.08
N ASP A 83 8.47 -22.35 8.26
CA ASP A 83 8.52 -21.39 9.38
C ASP A 83 9.44 -20.20 9.08
N GLU A 84 10.60 -20.46 8.48
CA GLU A 84 11.53 -19.40 8.03
C GLU A 84 10.90 -18.54 6.94
N ALA A 85 10.23 -19.17 5.97
CA ALA A 85 9.54 -18.47 4.88
C ALA A 85 8.39 -17.60 5.42
N ASN A 86 7.58 -18.11 6.34
CA ASN A 86 6.51 -17.35 6.98
C ASN A 86 7.04 -16.16 7.79
N THR A 87 8.20 -16.33 8.43
CA THR A 87 8.86 -15.25 9.16
C THR A 87 9.35 -14.17 8.20
N ALA A 88 10.03 -14.56 7.11
CA ALA A 88 10.50 -13.63 6.09
C ALA A 88 9.34 -12.89 5.39
N ILE A 89 8.22 -13.58 5.11
CA ILE A 89 6.99 -12.95 4.61
C ILE A 89 6.49 -11.91 5.60
N LYS A 90 6.36 -12.27 6.88
CA LYS A 90 5.82 -11.35 7.87
C LYS A 90 6.69 -10.10 8.01
N GLU A 91 8.01 -10.26 8.04
CA GLU A 91 8.95 -9.14 8.14
C GLU A 91 8.76 -8.17 6.97
N ILE A 92 8.73 -8.66 5.74
CA ILE A 92 8.57 -7.78 4.57
C ILE A 92 7.15 -7.21 4.44
N ASP A 93 6.12 -7.96 4.83
CA ASP A 93 4.73 -7.51 4.82
C ASP A 93 4.54 -6.33 5.81
N GLU A 94 5.22 -6.36 6.96
CA GLU A 94 5.17 -5.33 8.02
C GLU A 94 6.12 -4.14 7.80
N GLU A 95 7.03 -4.22 6.82
CA GLU A 95 7.94 -3.12 6.49
C GLU A 95 7.20 -1.85 6.04
N SER A 96 7.78 -0.69 6.36
CA SER A 96 7.17 0.61 6.08
C SER A 96 7.45 1.10 4.66
N ALA A 97 6.39 1.27 3.88
CA ALA A 97 6.40 1.98 2.62
C ALA A 97 6.17 3.49 2.82
N VAL A 98 7.18 4.29 2.51
CA VAL A 98 7.10 5.77 2.59
C VAL A 98 6.79 6.36 1.22
N ILE A 99 5.69 7.11 1.13
CA ILE A 99 5.23 7.77 -0.08
C ILE A 99 5.46 9.27 0.03
N ASP A 100 6.41 9.81 -0.73
CA ASP A 100 6.59 11.26 -0.90
C ASP A 100 5.57 11.82 -1.88
N PHE A 101 4.79 12.81 -1.45
CA PHE A 101 3.81 13.50 -2.28
C PHE A 101 4.04 15.01 -2.35
N THR A 102 5.20 15.51 -1.93
CA THR A 102 5.52 16.94 -1.80
C THR A 102 5.16 17.74 -3.06
N GLU A 103 5.51 17.23 -4.24
CA GLU A 103 5.21 17.86 -5.54
C GLU A 103 3.70 17.91 -5.88
N TYR A 104 2.91 17.09 -5.20
CA TYR A 104 1.47 16.94 -5.38
C TYR A 104 0.66 17.47 -4.20
N SER A 105 1.30 18.18 -3.25
CA SER A 105 0.70 18.67 -1.99
C SER A 105 -0.68 19.30 -2.18
N GLU A 106 -0.85 20.24 -3.13
CA GLU A 106 -2.18 20.85 -3.38
C GLU A 106 -3.25 19.85 -3.83
N LYS A 107 -2.88 18.83 -4.60
CA LYS A 107 -3.82 17.81 -5.11
C LYS A 107 -4.14 16.80 -4.01
N MET A 108 -3.16 16.47 -3.16
CA MET A 108 -3.37 15.63 -1.99
C MET A 108 -4.23 16.33 -0.95
N LYS A 109 -4.06 17.64 -0.74
CA LYS A 109 -4.94 18.42 0.13
C LYS A 109 -6.37 18.42 -0.37
N ALA A 110 -6.59 18.65 -1.67
CA ALA A 110 -7.92 18.60 -2.26
C ALA A 110 -8.54 17.19 -2.25
N LEU A 111 -7.72 16.13 -2.28
CA LEU A 111 -8.17 14.76 -2.06
C LEU A 111 -8.65 14.60 -0.61
N TYR A 112 -7.78 14.91 0.36
CA TYR A 112 -8.05 14.84 1.79
C TYR A 112 -9.37 15.56 2.14
N GLU A 113 -9.49 16.85 1.80
CA GLU A 113 -10.70 17.64 2.06
C GLU A 113 -11.96 17.01 1.44
N SER A 114 -11.84 16.37 0.28
CA SER A 114 -12.98 15.73 -0.38
C SER A 114 -13.36 14.38 0.21
N ILE A 115 -12.42 13.68 0.86
CA ILE A 115 -12.70 12.37 1.45
C ILE A 115 -13.04 12.47 2.94
N SER A 116 -12.55 13.49 3.67
CA SER A 116 -12.98 13.79 5.05
C SER A 116 -14.50 13.96 5.16
N ASP A 117 -15.10 14.61 4.16
CA ASP A 117 -16.55 14.83 4.06
C ASP A 117 -17.22 13.85 3.07
N TYR A 118 -16.66 12.65 2.89
CA TYR A 118 -17.18 11.71 1.90
C TYR A 118 -18.60 11.26 2.26
N SER A 119 -19.55 11.49 1.33
CA SER A 119 -20.97 11.19 1.53
C SER A 119 -21.36 9.77 1.12
N GLY A 120 -20.43 8.95 0.63
CA GLY A 120 -20.69 7.56 0.26
C GLY A 120 -20.64 6.65 1.49
N GLU A 121 -21.37 5.54 1.44
CA GLU A 121 -21.26 4.51 2.49
C GLU A 121 -19.92 3.78 2.39
N LEU A 122 -19.31 3.57 3.55
CA LEU A 122 -18.10 2.76 3.74
C LEU A 122 -18.49 1.59 4.63
N SER A 123 -18.21 0.36 4.20
CA SER A 123 -18.49 -0.85 4.99
C SER A 123 -17.29 -1.77 5.01
N ASP A 124 -17.26 -2.66 6.01
CA ASP A 124 -16.30 -3.76 6.10
C ASP A 124 -14.84 -3.28 5.92
N THR A 125 -14.11 -3.89 4.99
CA THR A 125 -12.72 -3.54 4.70
C THR A 125 -12.56 -2.11 4.19
N ASP A 126 -13.50 -1.56 3.42
CA ASP A 126 -13.39 -0.20 2.89
C ASP A 126 -13.42 0.83 4.04
N ALA A 127 -14.19 0.58 5.11
CA ALA A 127 -14.21 1.43 6.29
C ALA A 127 -12.87 1.40 7.06
N THR A 128 -12.26 0.22 7.20
CA THR A 128 -10.94 0.07 7.85
C THR A 128 -9.84 0.76 7.04
N ILE A 129 -9.84 0.59 5.71
CA ILE A 129 -8.85 1.21 4.83
C ILE A 129 -9.02 2.73 4.78
N TYR A 130 -10.26 3.22 4.81
CA TYR A 130 -10.55 4.64 4.93
C TYR A 130 -9.95 5.23 6.21
N ASP A 131 -10.19 4.61 7.38
CA ASP A 131 -9.68 5.06 8.68
C ASP A 131 -8.15 5.18 8.67
N LEU A 132 -7.46 4.12 8.22
CA LEU A 132 -6.00 4.10 8.06
C LEU A 132 -5.48 5.23 7.13
N LEU A 133 -6.15 5.45 6.00
CA LEU A 133 -5.77 6.50 5.06
C LEU A 133 -5.97 7.90 5.66
N MET A 134 -7.05 8.09 6.40
CA MET A 134 -7.36 9.36 7.05
C MET A 134 -6.33 9.72 8.12
N ASP A 135 -5.94 8.78 8.98
CA ASP A 135 -4.89 8.98 9.99
C ASP A 135 -3.59 9.54 9.39
N GLN A 136 -3.15 8.96 8.27
CA GLN A 136 -1.94 9.41 7.57
C GLN A 136 -2.10 10.79 6.94
N LEU A 137 -3.26 11.08 6.34
CA LEU A 137 -3.52 12.37 5.69
C LEU A 137 -3.69 13.49 6.72
N GLU A 138 -4.39 13.24 7.83
CA GLU A 138 -4.53 14.17 8.94
C GLU A 138 -3.16 14.50 9.53
N THR A 139 -2.32 13.48 9.76
CA THR A 139 -0.94 13.69 10.20
C THR A 139 -0.16 14.59 9.23
N ALA A 140 -0.36 14.43 7.92
CA ALA A 140 0.37 15.19 6.92
C ALA A 140 -0.17 16.61 6.65
N PHE A 141 -1.39 16.94 7.07
CA PHE A 141 -2.06 18.23 6.79
C PHE A 141 -2.49 19.02 8.02
N GLU A 142 -2.75 18.38 9.15
CA GLU A 142 -3.28 19.02 10.35
C GLU A 142 -2.21 19.30 11.40
N ASN A 143 -1.21 18.43 11.53
CA ASN A 143 -0.06 18.66 12.44
C ASN A 143 0.82 19.85 12.02
N GLU A 144 0.58 20.46 10.85
CA GLU A 144 1.16 21.76 10.47
C GLU A 144 0.57 22.93 11.29
N LYS A 145 -0.61 22.79 11.92
CA LYS A 145 -1.28 23.88 12.67
C LYS A 145 -0.75 24.12 14.08
N ASP A 146 -0.05 23.15 14.68
CA ASP A 146 0.49 23.27 16.05
C ASP A 146 1.94 23.81 16.09
N GLY A 147 2.59 24.01 14.94
CA GLY A 147 3.93 24.58 14.83
C GLY A 147 3.99 26.12 14.72
N GLU A 148 2.85 26.81 14.67
CA GLU A 148 2.74 28.28 14.55
C GLU A 148 2.22 28.97 15.84
N LYS A 149 2.57 28.46 17.02
CA LYS A 149 2.34 29.17 18.30
C LYS A 149 3.64 29.60 18.97
#